data_AF-A0A1A8W1Z5-F1
#
_entry.id   AF-A0A1A8W1Z5-F1
#
_cell.length_a   1.000
_cell.length_b   1.000
_cell.length_c   1.000
_cell.angle_alpha   90.00
_cell.angle_beta   90.00
_cell.angle_gamma   90.00
#
_symmetry.space_group_name_H-M   'P 1'
#
loop_
_entity.id
_entity.type
_entity.pdbx_description
1 polymer ?
#
loop_
_entity_poly.entity_id
_entity_poly.type
_entity_poly.pdbx_seq_one_letter_code
_entity_poly.pdbx_strand_id
1 'polypeptide(L)'
;MDKCIGSKIWIMMKGDKEIVGKLVGFDEYVNMVLEDVTEYTYVNNVKKVNKIKKLLLNGLNITIMVPGGVPVNYYDYEEKLEESII
;
A
#
# COMPACT_ATOMS: atom_id res chain seq x y z
N MET A 1 12.05 -1.50 11.83
CA MET A 1 10.69 -2.02 11.63
C MET A 1 9.89 -2.01 12.92
N ASP A 2 10.47 -2.38 14.07
CA ASP A 2 9.77 -2.40 15.37
C ASP A 2 9.09 -1.08 15.74
N LYS A 3 9.76 0.05 15.45
CA LYS A 3 9.20 1.39 15.68
C LYS A 3 7.94 1.70 14.85
N CYS A 4 7.65 0.90 13.82
CA CYS A 4 6.49 1.07 12.96
C CYS A 4 5.31 0.19 13.38
N ILE A 5 5.49 -0.72 14.35
CA ILE A 5 4.39 -1.53 14.90
C ILE A 5 3.32 -0.60 15.45
N GLY A 6 2.06 -0.91 15.14
CA GLY A 6 0.90 -0.09 15.48
C GLY A 6 0.67 1.11 14.55
N SER A 7 1.62 1.43 13.67
CA SER A 7 1.50 2.52 12.70
C SER A 7 1.04 2.02 11.34
N LYS A 8 0.44 2.93 10.56
CA LYS A 8 0.13 2.68 9.15
C LYS A 8 1.42 2.64 8.34
N ILE A 9 1.54 1.67 7.46
CA ILE A 9 2.65 1.52 6.51
C ILE A 9 2.09 1.39 5.11
N TRP A 10 2.78 1.99 4.15
CA TRP A 10 2.53 1.80 2.72
C TRP A 10 3.59 0.88 2.16
N ILE A 11 3.18 -0.18 1.48
CA ILE A 11 4.01 -1.25 0.97
C ILE A 11 3.77 -1.35 -0.53
N MET A 12 4.85 -1.27 -1.30
CA MET A 12 4.83 -1.55 -2.73
C MET A 12 5.35 -2.96 -2.96
N MET A 13 4.56 -3.76 -3.67
CA MET A 13 4.89 -5.12 -4.04
C MET A 13 5.32 -5.19 -5.51
N LYS A 14 6.03 -6.26 -5.86
CA LYS A 14 6.25 -6.62 -7.26
C LYS A 14 4.90 -6.87 -7.97
N GLY A 15 4.73 -6.28 -9.17
CA GLY A 15 3.55 -6.48 -10.02
C GLY A 15 2.41 -5.49 -9.78
N ASP A 16 2.73 -4.19 -9.67
CA ASP A 16 1.77 -3.08 -9.62
C ASP A 16 0.67 -3.24 -8.57
N LYS A 17 1.07 -3.77 -7.41
CA LYS A 17 0.23 -3.92 -6.24
C LYS A 17 0.80 -3.09 -5.09
N GLU A 18 -0.07 -2.30 -4.49
CA GLU A 18 0.25 -1.53 -3.31
C GLU A 18 -0.69 -1.86 -2.17
N ILE A 19 -0.16 -1.81 -0.95
CA ILE A 19 -0.88 -2.18 0.26
C ILE A 19 -0.65 -1.08 1.29
N VAL A 20 -1.73 -0.61 1.89
CA VAL A 20 -1.68 0.32 3.01
C VAL A 20 -2.38 -0.34 4.18
N GLY A 21 -1.68 -0.57 5.28
CA GLY A 21 -2.24 -1.24 6.44
C GLY A 21 -1.56 -0.85 7.73
N LYS A 22 -2.20 -1.09 8.87
CA LYS A 22 -1.59 -0.96 10.19
C LYS A 22 -0.72 -2.17 10.47
N LEU A 23 0.57 -1.96 10.69
CA LEU A 23 1.50 -3.05 11.02
C LEU A 23 1.21 -3.60 12.40
N VAL A 24 0.89 -4.90 12.50
CA VAL A 24 0.66 -5.58 13.77
C VAL A 24 1.93 -6.30 14.24
N GLY A 25 2.65 -6.90 13.31
CA GLY A 25 3.89 -7.63 13.59
C GLY A 25 4.54 -8.11 12.30
N PHE A 26 5.81 -8.51 12.42
CA PHE A 26 6.59 -9.04 11.32
C PHE A 26 7.61 -10.07 11.85
N ASP A 27 8.18 -10.87 10.95
CA ASP A 27 9.24 -11.84 11.27
C ASP A 27 10.59 -11.47 10.61
N GLU A 28 11.59 -12.33 10.77
CA GLU A 28 12.94 -12.13 10.20
C GLU A 28 12.95 -12.12 8.66
N TYR A 29 11.94 -12.71 8.01
CA TYR A 29 11.77 -12.72 6.56
C TYR A 29 10.88 -11.58 6.05
N VAL A 30 10.49 -10.67 6.94
CA VAL A 30 9.65 -9.51 6.61
C VAL A 30 8.25 -9.96 6.12
N ASN A 31 7.81 -11.16 6.50
CA ASN A 31 6.38 -11.48 6.43
C ASN A 31 5.64 -10.62 7.45
N MET A 32 4.48 -10.08 7.09
CA MET A 32 3.79 -9.10 7.94
C MET A 32 2.35 -9.46 8.21
N VAL A 33 1.92 -9.20 9.43
CA VAL A 33 0.50 -9.16 9.77
C VAL A 33 0.05 -7.70 9.74
N LEU A 34 -0.96 -7.42 8.92
CA LEU A 34 -1.53 -6.10 8.74
C LEU A 34 -3.02 -6.10 9.10
N GLU A 35 -3.50 -4.99 9.66
CA GLU A 35 -4.92 -4.73 9.93
C GLU A 35 -5.39 -3.45 9.20
N ASP A 36 -6.70 -3.32 9.01
CA ASP A 36 -7.35 -2.19 8.33
C ASP A 36 -6.73 -1.88 6.96
N VAL A 37 -6.55 -2.94 6.18
CA VAL A 37 -5.77 -2.93 4.94
C VAL A 37 -6.59 -2.36 3.78
N THR A 38 -5.94 -1.54 2.98
CA THR A 38 -6.39 -1.13 1.66
C THR A 38 -5.40 -1.62 0.63
N GLU A 39 -5.85 -2.48 -0.28
CA GLU A 39 -5.08 -2.96 -1.42
C GLU A 39 -5.44 -2.14 -2.66
N TYR A 40 -4.43 -1.73 -3.40
CA TYR A 40 -4.53 -1.07 -4.69
C TYR A 40 -3.88 -1.94 -5.73
N THR A 41 -4.60 -2.22 -6.81
CA THR A 41 -4.10 -2.93 -7.98
C THR A 41 -4.44 -2.14 -9.23
N TYR A 42 -3.57 -2.20 -10.23
CA TYR A 42 -3.77 -1.49 -11.48
C TYR A 42 -3.96 -2.51 -12.60
N VAL A 43 -5.13 -2.47 -13.25
CA VAL A 43 -5.44 -3.34 -14.39
C VAL A 43 -5.85 -2.44 -15.55
N ASN A 44 -5.10 -2.46 -16.65
CA ASN A 44 -5.34 -1.59 -17.81
C ASN A 44 -5.44 -0.10 -17.44
N ASN A 45 -4.52 0.39 -16.58
CA ASN A 45 -4.52 1.75 -16.00
C ASN A 45 -5.74 2.09 -15.14
N VAL A 46 -6.65 1.14 -14.88
CA VAL A 46 -7.77 1.34 -13.95
C VAL A 46 -7.34 0.87 -12.56
N LYS A 47 -7.47 1.79 -11.60
CA LYS A 47 -7.20 1.52 -10.18
C LYS A 47 -8.36 0.74 -9.55
N LYS A 48 -8.07 -0.45 -9.05
CA LYS A 48 -9.00 -1.26 -8.25
C LYS A 48 -8.59 -1.20 -6.79
N VAL A 49 -9.55 -0.82 -5.94
CA VAL A 49 -9.36 -0.70 -4.49
C VAL A 49 -10.12 -1.81 -3.78
N ASN A 50 -9.44 -2.50 -2.88
CA ASN A 50 -10.06 -3.51 -2.02
C ASN A 50 -9.77 -3.22 -0.55
N LYS A 51 -10.73 -3.49 0.34
CA LYS A 51 -10.62 -3.30 1.78
C LYS A 51 -10.59 -4.67 2.46
N ILE A 52 -9.56 -4.91 3.25
CA ILE A 52 -9.32 -6.20 3.89
C ILE A 52 -9.10 -5.94 5.38
N LYS A 53 -9.89 -6.60 6.23
CA LYS A 53 -9.80 -6.40 7.68
C LYS A 53 -8.45 -6.82 8.26
N LYS A 54 -7.91 -7.96 7.79
CA LYS A 54 -6.65 -8.52 8.24
C LYS A 54 -5.96 -9.28 7.10
N LEU A 55 -4.66 -9.09 6.95
CA LEU A 55 -3.86 -9.68 5.89
C LEU A 55 -2.55 -10.23 6.45
N LEU A 56 -2.19 -11.45 6.04
CA LEU A 56 -0.82 -11.95 6.16
C LEU A 56 -0.12 -11.72 4.82
N LEU A 57 0.91 -10.89 4.84
CA LEU A 57 1.68 -10.51 3.67
C LEU A 57 2.97 -11.32 3.60
N ASN A 58 3.25 -11.90 2.43
CA ASN A 58 4.51 -12.57 2.16
C ASN A 58 5.62 -11.55 1.88
N GLY A 59 6.69 -11.59 2.67
CA GLY A 59 7.83 -10.69 2.60
C GLY A 59 8.64 -10.78 1.30
N LEU A 60 8.62 -11.93 0.63
CA LEU A 60 9.41 -12.19 -0.59
C LEU A 60 9.10 -11.22 -1.73
N ASN A 61 7.85 -10.76 -1.83
CA ASN A 61 7.39 -9.90 -2.92
C ASN A 61 7.40 -8.40 -2.59
N ILE A 62 7.88 -8.03 -1.39
CA ILE A 62 7.97 -6.63 -0.96
C ILE A 62 9.15 -5.96 -1.67
N THR A 63 8.88 -4.81 -2.29
CA THR A 63 9.91 -4.01 -2.96
C THR A 63 10.29 -2.77 -2.14
N ILE A 64 9.29 -2.02 -1.66
CA ILE A 64 9.50 -0.79 -0.87
C ILE A 64 8.49 -0.74 0.27
N MET A 65 8.91 -0.17 1.41
CA MET A 65 8.05 0.12 2.55
C MET A 65 8.26 1.56 3.02
N VAL A 66 7.15 2.28 3.20
CA VAL A 66 7.12 3.68 3.63
C VAL A 66 6.29 3.80 4.91
N PRO A 67 6.93 3.96 6.08
CA PRO A 67 6.23 4.21 7.34
C PRO A 67 5.43 5.52 7.29
N GLY A 68 4.17 5.48 7.69
CA GLY A 68 3.27 6.65 7.68
C GLY A 68 2.89 7.15 6.28
N GLY A 69 3.37 6.50 5.22
CA GLY A 69 3.08 6.86 3.84
C GLY A 69 1.61 6.64 3.49
N VAL A 70 1.15 7.44 2.53
CA VAL A 70 -0.11 7.22 1.81
C VAL A 70 0.21 7.08 0.33
N PRO A 71 -0.53 6.24 -0.41
CA PRO A 71 -0.36 6.11 -1.85
C PRO A 71 -0.56 7.46 -2.51
N VAL A 72 0.45 7.89 -3.25
CA VAL A 72 0.35 9.07 -4.11
C VAL A 72 -0.12 8.56 -5.47
N ASN A 73 -1.37 8.83 -5.81
CA ASN A 73 -1.86 8.49 -7.14
C ASN A 73 -1.51 9.63 -8.09
N TYR A 74 -0.49 9.41 -8.93
CA TYR A 74 -0.10 10.40 -9.94
C TYR A 74 -1.22 10.63 -10.97
N TYR A 75 -2.03 9.62 -11.29
CA TYR A 75 -3.17 9.79 -12.19
C TYR A 75 -4.27 10.68 -11.60
N ASP A 76 -4.54 10.59 -10.29
CA ASP A 76 -5.49 11.50 -9.62
C ASP A 76 -4.95 12.95 -9.61
N TYR A 77 -3.64 13.15 -9.76
CA TYR A 77 -3.02 14.47 -9.85
C TYR A 77 -3.08 15.03 -11.26
N GLU A 78 -2.82 14.21 -12.29
CA GLU A 78 -2.96 14.62 -13.69
C GLU A 78 -4.42 14.94 -14.05
N GLU A 79 -5.37 14.11 -13.63
CA GLU A 79 -6.81 14.36 -13.82
C GLU A 79 -7.25 15.68 -13.16
N LYS A 80 -6.77 15.94 -11.93
CA LYS A 80 -7.02 17.23 -11.23
C LYS A 80 -6.35 18.42 -11.90
N LEU A 81 -5.16 18.24 -12.48
CA LEU A 81 -4.48 19.29 -13.23
C LEU A 81 -5.28 19.64 -14.49
N GLU A 82 -5.74 18.63 -15.24
CA GLU A 82 -6.59 18.82 -16.41
C GLU A 82 -7.90 19.53 -16.07
N GLU A 83 -8.57 19.13 -14.98
CA GLU A 83 -9.78 19.81 -14.48
C GLU A 83 -9.53 21.27 -14.06
N SER A 84 -8.33 21.59 -13.57
CA SER A 84 -7.97 22.94 -13.10
C SER A 84 -7.58 23.93 -14.20
N ILE A 85 -7.41 23.45 -15.44
CA ILE A 85 -7.07 24.26 -16.61
C ILE A 85 -8.34 24.74 -17.36
N ILE A 86 -9.53 24.26 -16.96
CA ILE A 86 -10.85 24.67 -17.48
C ILE A 86 -11.47 25.73 -16.55
#